data_AF-A0AAW1G1U7-F1
#
_entry.id   AF-A0AAW1G1U7-F1
#
_cell.length_a   1.000
_cell.length_b   1.000
_cell.length_c   1.000
_cell.angle_alpha   90.00
_cell.angle_beta   90.00
_cell.angle_gamma   90.00
#
_symmetry.space_group_name_H-M   'P 1'
#
loop_
_entity.id
_entity.type
_entity.pdbx_description
1 polymer ?
#
loop_
_entity_poly.entity_id
_entity_poly.type
_entity_poly.pdbx_seq_one_letter_code
_entity_poly.pdbx_strand_id
1 'polypeptide(L)'
;MALRGTFTLLCSLAVLSSAGAQNATLLQNCASQTQLLKRLSADLKGAVECGETLPSAWSPQETAALVLSMRSMTDTLHRHQLQECQGAEPTKCPEAEVPPGGGLVCVTVDNKRYCKPLCSHGYDFAFIRRSRLYDECSEHTAYKWQTQYVGGNKLAVCSEASIQVSGAKSAYFPKDQDCLTTKSSIQLQSGVIEEFTAELKAEGVQGEPQSACLVCG
;
A
#
# COMPACT_ATOMS: atom_id res chain seq x y z
N MET A 1 -17.12 -7.91 82.52
CA MET A 1 -15.68 -8.18 82.27
C MET A 1 -15.61 -8.90 80.94
N ALA A 2 -15.42 -8.20 79.81
CA ALA A 2 -14.12 -7.86 79.19
C ALA A 2 -13.39 -9.14 78.71
N LEU A 3 -12.89 -9.33 77.48
CA LEU A 3 -12.29 -8.41 76.51
C LEU A 3 -11.93 -9.21 75.22
N ARG A 4 -11.85 -8.52 74.07
CA ARG A 4 -10.96 -8.75 72.90
C ARG A 4 -11.30 -9.73 71.75
N GLY A 5 -11.22 -9.17 70.55
CA GLY A 5 -10.83 -9.80 69.27
C GLY A 5 -12.02 -10.15 68.39
N THR A 6 -12.27 -9.59 67.21
CA THR A 6 -11.38 -8.95 66.23
C THR A 6 -12.25 -8.16 65.24
N PHE A 7 -11.86 -6.91 65.00
CA PHE A 7 -12.35 -6.09 63.90
C PHE A 7 -11.91 -6.68 62.57
N THR A 8 -12.82 -6.80 61.60
CA THR A 8 -12.46 -6.60 60.19
C THR A 8 -13.58 -5.85 59.51
N LEU A 9 -13.16 -4.73 58.96
CA LEU A 9 -13.92 -3.56 58.58
C LEU A 9 -14.48 -3.77 57.17
N LEU A 10 -15.79 -3.51 57.02
CA LEU A 10 -16.45 -3.31 55.74
C LEU A 10 -15.77 -2.16 54.99
N CYS A 11 -15.17 -2.44 53.84
CA CYS A 11 -14.91 -1.46 52.78
C CYS A 11 -14.50 -2.25 51.53
N SER A 12 -15.37 -2.27 50.50
CA SER A 12 -15.03 -2.31 49.05
C SER A 12 -16.16 -2.94 48.23
N LEU A 13 -17.30 -2.25 48.13
CA LEU A 13 -18.25 -2.42 47.02
C LEU A 13 -18.48 -1.05 46.38
N ALA A 14 -17.47 -0.58 45.66
CA ALA A 14 -17.56 0.58 44.78
C ALA A 14 -16.45 0.51 43.71
N VAL A 15 -16.44 -0.56 42.91
CA VAL A 15 -15.67 -0.59 41.64
C VAL A 15 -16.51 -1.28 40.57
N LEU A 16 -17.65 -0.69 40.24
CA LEU A 16 -18.45 -1.03 39.07
C LEU A 16 -19.06 0.27 38.57
N SER A 17 -18.33 0.99 37.71
CA SER A 17 -18.83 1.93 36.68
C SER A 17 -17.72 2.91 36.27
N SER A 18 -16.77 2.48 35.44
CA SER A 18 -15.97 3.38 34.59
C SER A 18 -15.09 2.58 33.61
N ALA A 19 -15.72 1.72 32.81
CA ALA A 19 -15.08 1.09 31.64
C ALA A 19 -15.80 1.47 30.33
N GLY A 20 -16.31 2.71 30.27
CA GLY A 20 -17.12 3.19 29.15
C GLY A 20 -16.95 4.68 28.91
N ALA A 21 -15.71 5.16 28.75
CA ALA A 21 -15.47 6.55 28.35
C ALA A 21 -14.20 6.78 27.52
N GLN A 22 -13.34 5.78 27.31
CA GLN A 22 -12.10 5.95 26.53
C GLN A 22 -12.25 5.57 25.05
N ASN A 23 -13.23 4.75 24.67
CA ASN A 23 -13.45 4.37 23.27
C ASN A 23 -14.25 5.41 22.46
N ALA A 24 -14.95 6.33 23.11
CA ALA A 24 -15.69 7.38 22.42
C ALA A 24 -14.78 8.54 21.94
N THR A 25 -13.69 8.81 22.67
CA THR A 25 -12.78 9.93 22.36
C THR A 25 -11.84 9.65 21.17
N LEU A 26 -11.57 8.37 20.89
CA LEU A 26 -10.73 7.96 19.74
C LEU A 26 -11.48 8.05 18.41
N LEU A 27 -12.80 7.84 18.42
CA LEU A 27 -13.62 7.75 17.20
C LEU A 27 -14.08 9.13 16.67
N GLN A 28 -14.09 10.15 17.53
CA GLN A 28 -14.56 11.50 17.19
C GLN A 28 -13.50 12.36 16.47
N ASN A 29 -12.26 11.85 16.36
CA ASN A 29 -11.10 12.56 15.82
C ASN A 29 -10.70 12.15 14.40
N CYS A 30 -11.47 11.27 13.73
CA CYS A 30 -11.11 10.80 12.39
C CYS A 30 -11.72 11.66 11.24
N ALA A 31 -12.84 12.34 11.46
CA ALA A 31 -13.37 13.28 10.45
C ALA A 31 -12.48 14.52 10.28
N SER A 32 -11.76 14.92 11.35
CA SER A 32 -10.74 15.97 11.32
C SER A 32 -9.43 15.52 10.65
N GLN A 33 -9.18 14.21 10.48
CA GLN A 33 -7.97 13.68 9.86
C GLN A 33 -7.88 13.95 8.36
N THR A 34 -8.99 13.92 7.62
CA THR A 34 -8.97 14.22 6.18
C THR A 34 -8.56 15.67 5.93
N GLN A 35 -9.03 16.60 6.77
CA GLN A 35 -8.67 18.01 6.68
C GLN A 35 -7.22 18.24 7.15
N LEU A 36 -6.78 17.53 8.20
CA LEU A 36 -5.39 17.54 8.66
C LEU A 36 -4.43 17.03 7.60
N LEU A 37 -4.75 15.91 6.94
CA LEU A 37 -3.93 15.32 5.88
C LEU A 37 -3.82 16.26 4.66
N LYS A 38 -4.94 16.88 4.26
CA LYS A 38 -4.93 17.90 3.19
C LYS A 38 -4.06 19.10 3.54
N ARG A 39 -4.18 19.61 4.78
CA ARG A 39 -3.36 20.73 5.26
C ARG A 39 -1.89 20.37 5.30
N LEU A 40 -1.55 19.21 5.88
CA LEU A 40 -0.18 18.72 5.94
C LEU A 40 0.41 18.52 4.53
N SER A 41 -0.36 17.95 3.60
CA SER A 41 0.07 17.81 2.21
C SER A 41 0.35 19.15 1.54
N ALA A 42 -0.49 20.17 1.79
CA ALA A 42 -0.26 21.53 1.30
C ALA A 42 0.97 22.19 1.95
N ASP A 43 1.12 22.05 3.27
CA ASP A 43 2.26 22.61 4.02
C ASP A 43 3.58 21.96 3.57
N LEU A 44 3.61 20.64 3.37
CA LEU A 44 4.77 19.92 2.84
C LEU A 44 5.09 20.33 1.41
N LYS A 45 4.08 20.48 0.54
CA LYS A 45 4.27 20.95 -0.82
C LYS A 45 4.89 22.36 -0.84
N GLY A 46 4.35 23.28 -0.04
CA GLY A 46 4.90 24.61 0.11
C GLY A 46 6.32 24.60 0.67
N ALA A 47 6.63 23.71 1.62
CA ALA A 47 7.98 23.54 2.14
C ALA A 47 8.97 23.05 1.07
N VAL A 48 8.59 22.07 0.24
CA VAL A 48 9.42 21.59 -0.87
C VAL A 48 9.68 22.71 -1.90
N GLU A 49 8.64 23.47 -2.24
CA GLU A 49 8.75 24.61 -3.17
C GLU A 49 9.61 25.76 -2.61
N CYS A 50 9.66 25.93 -1.29
CA CYS A 50 10.54 26.90 -0.61
C CYS A 50 11.96 26.36 -0.33
N GLY A 51 12.27 25.12 -0.74
CA GLY A 51 13.38 24.28 -0.25
C GLY A 51 14.79 24.88 -0.33
N GLU A 52 15.05 25.81 -1.25
CA GLU A 52 16.36 26.48 -1.33
C GLU A 52 16.58 27.54 -0.24
N THR A 53 15.51 27.99 0.44
CA THR A 53 15.55 29.05 1.48
C THR A 53 15.34 28.54 2.92
N LEU A 54 14.90 27.28 3.06
CA LEU A 54 14.66 26.63 4.35
C LEU A 54 15.91 26.29 5.19
N PRO A 55 17.07 25.90 4.61
CA PRO A 55 18.23 25.46 5.39
C PRO A 55 18.81 26.53 6.33
N SER A 56 18.56 27.81 6.07
CA SER A 56 19.07 28.91 6.90
C SER A 56 18.21 29.23 8.13
N ALA A 57 16.97 28.75 8.20
CA ALA A 57 16.03 29.12 9.27
C ALA A 57 15.93 28.07 10.39
N TRP A 58 16.33 26.83 10.13
CA TRP A 58 16.11 25.70 11.04
C TRP A 58 17.44 25.21 11.62
N SER A 59 17.42 24.82 12.89
CA SER A 59 18.56 24.14 13.51
C SER A 59 18.76 22.74 12.90
N PRO A 60 19.98 22.18 13.00
CA PRO A 60 20.24 20.79 12.58
C PRO A 60 19.33 19.77 13.28
N GLN A 61 18.98 20.02 14.55
CA GLN A 61 18.12 19.14 15.35
C GLN A 61 16.66 19.17 14.85
N GLU A 62 16.13 20.35 14.55
CA GLU A 62 14.77 20.49 14.00
C GLU A 62 14.66 19.84 12.63
N THR A 63 15.69 20.01 11.79
CA THR A 63 15.76 19.35 10.47
C THR A 63 15.75 17.83 10.61
N ALA A 64 16.59 17.28 11.49
CA ALA A 64 16.64 15.83 11.73
C ALA A 64 15.30 15.29 12.28
N ALA A 65 14.67 16.02 13.20
CA ALA A 65 13.36 15.64 13.74
C ALA A 65 12.29 15.59 12.66
N LEU A 66 12.22 16.58 11.77
CA LEU A 66 11.29 16.59 10.64
C LEU A 66 11.52 15.41 9.69
N VAL A 67 12.78 15.15 9.31
CA VAL A 67 13.13 14.01 8.44
C VAL A 67 12.68 12.69 9.07
N LEU A 68 12.89 12.50 10.38
CA LEU A 68 12.44 11.30 11.09
C LEU A 68 10.91 11.17 11.08
N SER A 69 10.19 12.27 11.35
CA SER A 69 8.72 12.28 11.28
C SER A 69 8.19 11.96 9.89
N MET A 70 8.79 12.54 8.84
CA MET A 70 8.41 12.28 7.45
C MET A 70 8.65 10.82 7.07
N ARG A 71 9.81 10.23 7.43
CA ARG A 71 10.09 8.80 7.19
C ARG A 71 9.07 7.91 7.87
N SER A 72 8.80 8.13 9.16
CA SER A 72 7.82 7.33 9.91
C SER A 72 6.41 7.43 9.31
N MET A 73 6.03 8.60 8.82
CA MET A 73 4.76 8.81 8.13
C MET A 73 4.72 8.08 6.79
N THR A 74 5.76 8.20 5.97
CA THR A 74 5.89 7.48 4.70
C THR A 74 5.82 5.97 4.91
N ASP A 75 6.54 5.42 5.89
CA ASP A 75 6.52 3.99 6.21
C ASP A 75 5.11 3.51 6.61
N THR A 76 4.38 4.34 7.36
CA THR A 76 3.02 4.03 7.79
C THR A 76 2.03 4.08 6.63
N LEU A 77 2.09 5.12 5.80
CA LEU A 77 1.24 5.27 4.62
C LEU A 77 1.51 4.14 3.61
N HIS A 78 2.78 3.81 3.37
CA HIS A 78 3.17 2.73 2.50
C HIS A 78 2.61 1.38 2.98
N ARG A 79 2.69 1.09 4.29
CA ARG A 79 2.11 -0.14 4.86
C ARG A 79 0.59 -0.22 4.64
N HIS A 80 -0.14 0.89 4.81
CA HIS A 80 -1.57 0.93 4.54
C HIS A 80 -1.89 0.74 3.06
N GLN A 81 -1.09 1.36 2.19
CA GLN A 81 -1.25 1.24 0.75
C GLN A 81 -1.15 -0.21 0.27
N LEU A 82 -0.21 -0.99 0.80
CA LEU A 82 -0.03 -2.39 0.45
C LEU A 82 -1.25 -3.26 0.81
N GLN A 83 -2.15 -2.78 1.67
CA GLN A 83 -3.37 -3.48 2.07
C GLN A 83 -4.52 -3.28 1.10
N GLU A 84 -4.43 -2.36 0.12
CA GLU A 84 -5.55 -2.05 -0.77
C GLU A 84 -5.96 -3.21 -1.69
N CYS A 85 -5.03 -4.13 -1.96
CA CYS A 85 -5.31 -5.36 -2.69
C CYS A 85 -5.71 -6.54 -1.80
N GLN A 86 -5.66 -6.37 -0.46
CA GLN A 86 -5.97 -7.44 0.48
C GLN A 86 -7.47 -7.69 0.56
N GLY A 87 -7.84 -8.94 0.79
CA GLY A 87 -9.24 -9.33 0.96
C GLY A 87 -10.07 -9.36 -0.32
N ALA A 88 -9.48 -9.06 -1.48
CA ALA A 88 -10.08 -9.43 -2.76
C ALA A 88 -10.28 -10.97 -2.80
N GLU A 89 -11.12 -11.43 -3.72
CA GLU A 89 -11.21 -12.87 -4.01
C GLU A 89 -10.12 -13.30 -5.01
N PRO A 90 -9.70 -14.58 -5.04
CA PRO A 90 -9.95 -15.56 -4.00
C PRO A 90 -9.09 -15.27 -2.76
N THR A 91 -9.70 -15.24 -1.57
CA THR A 91 -9.01 -14.92 -0.29
C THR A 91 -7.89 -15.90 0.09
N LYS A 92 -7.84 -17.08 -0.54
CA LYS A 92 -6.79 -18.09 -0.34
C LYS A 92 -5.49 -17.78 -1.08
N CYS A 93 -5.51 -16.86 -2.06
CA CYS A 93 -4.30 -16.46 -2.74
C CYS A 93 -3.40 -15.67 -1.78
N PRO A 94 -2.11 -16.01 -1.69
CA PRO A 94 -1.19 -15.26 -0.86
C PRO A 94 -0.91 -13.89 -1.47
N GLU A 95 -0.56 -12.94 -0.63
CA GLU A 95 -0.32 -11.57 -1.08
C GLU A 95 0.96 -11.48 -1.90
N ALA A 96 0.81 -10.98 -3.12
CA ALA A 96 1.92 -10.76 -4.04
C ALA A 96 2.88 -9.69 -3.51
N GLU A 97 4.18 -9.95 -3.64
CA GLU A 97 5.20 -8.95 -3.31
C GLU A 97 5.21 -7.87 -4.39
N VAL A 98 5.14 -6.62 -3.96
CA VAL A 98 5.25 -5.46 -4.85
C VAL A 98 6.73 -5.18 -5.12
N PRO A 99 7.15 -5.08 -6.40
CA PRO A 99 8.56 -4.88 -6.71
C PRO A 99 9.02 -3.47 -6.33
N PRO A 100 10.16 -3.32 -5.60
CA PRO A 100 10.78 -2.02 -5.39
C PRO A 100 11.13 -1.35 -6.72
N GLY A 101 10.99 -0.02 -6.80
CA GLY A 101 11.21 0.71 -8.07
C GLY A 101 10.11 0.44 -9.11
N GLY A 102 8.93 0.07 -8.64
CA GLY A 102 7.80 -0.30 -9.50
C GLY A 102 6.48 -0.34 -8.75
N GLY A 103 5.55 -1.12 -9.30
CA GLY A 103 4.22 -1.32 -8.75
C GLY A 103 3.60 -2.62 -9.21
N LEU A 104 2.43 -2.92 -8.67
CA LEU A 104 1.65 -4.09 -9.00
C LEU A 104 0.19 -3.68 -9.18
N VAL A 105 -0.34 -3.90 -10.38
CA VAL A 105 -1.78 -3.79 -10.63
C VAL A 105 -2.39 -5.18 -10.54
N CYS A 106 -3.45 -5.34 -9.77
CA CYS A 106 -4.15 -6.60 -9.62
C CYS A 106 -5.63 -6.43 -9.96
N VAL A 107 -6.19 -7.42 -10.63
CA VAL A 107 -7.60 -7.49 -11.02
C VAL A 107 -8.12 -8.88 -10.70
N THR A 108 -9.30 -8.96 -10.08
CA THR A 108 -10.01 -10.22 -9.88
C THR A 108 -11.15 -10.34 -10.89
N VAL A 109 -11.17 -11.44 -11.64
CA VAL A 109 -12.25 -11.80 -12.57
C VAL A 109 -12.60 -13.26 -12.32
N ASP A 110 -13.90 -13.55 -12.15
CA ASP A 110 -14.42 -14.91 -11.97
C ASP A 110 -13.68 -15.71 -10.88
N ASN A 111 -13.46 -15.10 -9.70
CA ASN A 111 -12.75 -15.71 -8.57
C ASN A 111 -11.29 -16.13 -8.88
N LYS A 112 -10.69 -15.52 -9.91
CA LYS A 112 -9.26 -15.65 -10.25
C LYS A 112 -8.62 -14.29 -10.09
N ARG A 113 -7.47 -14.24 -9.42
CA ARG A 113 -6.68 -13.02 -9.27
C ARG A 113 -5.56 -13.01 -10.29
N TYR A 114 -5.48 -11.91 -11.03
CA TYR A 114 -4.41 -11.64 -11.97
C TYR A 114 -3.63 -10.43 -11.49
N CYS A 115 -2.31 -10.55 -11.39
CA CYS A 115 -1.47 -9.44 -11.00
C CYS A 115 -0.38 -9.21 -12.04
N LYS A 116 -0.27 -7.97 -12.51
CA LYS A 116 0.73 -7.50 -13.48
C LYS A 116 1.72 -6.59 -12.77
N PRO A 117 3.01 -6.95 -12.71
CA PRO A 117 4.04 -6.05 -12.23
C PRO A 117 4.36 -4.98 -13.28
N LEU A 118 4.65 -3.76 -12.81
CA LEU A 118 5.12 -2.65 -13.63
C LEU A 118 6.42 -2.11 -13.06
N CYS A 119 7.43 -1.86 -13.90
CA CYS A 119 8.65 -1.18 -13.47
C CYS A 119 8.61 0.30 -13.82
N SER A 120 9.10 1.15 -12.91
CA SER A 120 9.24 2.58 -13.14
C SER A 120 10.33 2.88 -14.17
N HIS A 121 10.28 4.07 -14.77
CA HIS A 121 11.37 4.55 -15.61
C HIS A 121 12.71 4.55 -14.84
N GLY A 122 13.78 4.12 -15.50
CA GLY A 122 15.09 3.89 -14.86
C GLY A 122 15.26 2.49 -14.26
N TYR A 123 14.24 1.64 -14.37
CA TYR A 123 14.30 0.23 -14.00
C TYR A 123 13.84 -0.68 -15.14
N ASP A 124 14.44 -1.85 -15.26
CA ASP A 124 14.01 -2.93 -16.15
C ASP A 124 13.73 -4.22 -15.34
N PHE A 125 12.96 -5.15 -15.91
CA PHE A 125 12.76 -6.46 -15.30
C PHE A 125 14.06 -7.27 -15.29
N ALA A 126 14.40 -7.88 -14.16
CA ALA A 126 15.57 -8.75 -14.04
C ALA A 126 15.48 -10.01 -14.92
N PHE A 127 14.28 -10.38 -15.38
CA PHE A 127 14.04 -11.47 -16.33
C PHE A 127 13.11 -11.02 -17.46
N ILE A 128 13.26 -11.63 -18.62
CA ILE A 128 12.43 -11.35 -19.80
C ILE A 128 10.96 -11.74 -19.50
N ARG A 129 10.05 -10.81 -19.72
CA ARG A 129 8.59 -10.94 -19.51
C ARG A 129 7.74 -10.38 -20.66
N ARG A 130 8.30 -10.23 -21.87
CA ARG A 130 7.57 -9.69 -23.04
C ARG A 130 6.28 -10.41 -23.38
N SER A 131 6.24 -11.74 -23.22
CA SER A 131 5.08 -12.59 -23.53
C SER A 131 4.29 -13.00 -22.29
N ARG A 132 4.71 -12.57 -21.10
CA ARG A 132 4.11 -12.98 -19.82
C ARG A 132 3.81 -11.73 -19.00
N LEU A 133 2.70 -11.10 -19.36
CA LEU A 133 2.31 -9.80 -18.82
C LEU A 133 1.92 -9.89 -17.34
N TYR A 134 1.28 -10.98 -16.94
CA TYR A 134 0.76 -11.14 -15.59
C TYR A 134 1.02 -12.53 -15.00
N ASP A 135 0.66 -12.68 -13.73
CA ASP A 135 0.64 -13.94 -13.01
C ASP A 135 -0.79 -14.19 -12.49
N GLU A 136 -1.27 -15.43 -12.64
CA GLU A 136 -2.56 -15.87 -12.11
C GLU A 136 -2.37 -16.54 -10.74
N CYS A 137 -3.34 -16.32 -9.86
CA CYS A 137 -3.60 -17.15 -8.70
C CYS A 137 -5.10 -17.50 -8.60
N SER A 138 -5.40 -18.79 -8.57
CA SER A 138 -6.77 -19.32 -8.55
C SER A 138 -6.81 -20.76 -8.01
N GLU A 139 -7.99 -21.37 -7.97
CA GLU A 139 -8.12 -22.80 -7.66
C GLU A 139 -7.30 -23.69 -8.63
N HIS A 140 -7.24 -23.32 -9.91
CA HIS A 140 -6.47 -24.06 -10.92
C HIS A 140 -4.96 -24.08 -10.61
N THR A 141 -4.46 -23.02 -9.95
CA THR A 141 -3.07 -22.89 -9.54
C THR A 141 -2.82 -23.40 -8.12
N ALA A 142 -3.81 -24.09 -7.53
CA ALA A 142 -3.83 -24.48 -6.11
C ALA A 142 -3.57 -23.29 -5.17
N TYR A 143 -4.11 -22.12 -5.53
CA TYR A 143 -3.94 -20.83 -4.84
C TYR A 143 -2.48 -20.41 -4.67
N LYS A 144 -1.63 -20.74 -5.64
CA LYS A 144 -0.25 -20.25 -5.73
C LYS A 144 -0.11 -19.36 -6.95
N TRP A 145 0.72 -18.33 -6.82
CA TRP A 145 1.13 -17.56 -7.99
C TRP A 145 1.87 -18.46 -8.96
N GLN A 146 1.52 -18.39 -10.24
CA GLN A 146 2.22 -19.15 -11.29
C GLN A 146 3.66 -18.66 -11.56
N THR A 147 4.18 -17.74 -10.75
CA THR A 147 5.44 -17.01 -10.93
C THR A 147 6.64 -17.89 -11.29
N GLN A 148 7.61 -17.30 -12.00
CA GLN A 148 8.89 -17.95 -12.31
C GLN A 148 9.86 -17.95 -11.12
N TYR A 149 9.57 -17.19 -10.07
CA TYR A 149 10.38 -17.14 -8.87
C TYR A 149 10.03 -18.33 -7.96
N VAL A 150 11.03 -19.12 -7.61
CA VAL A 150 10.82 -20.35 -6.83
C VAL A 150 10.24 -20.03 -5.45
N GLY A 151 9.10 -20.64 -5.13
CA GLY A 151 8.59 -20.78 -3.76
C GLY A 151 8.09 -19.51 -3.07
N GLY A 152 7.91 -18.39 -3.78
CA GLY A 152 7.55 -17.11 -3.19
C GLY A 152 6.37 -16.42 -3.85
N ASN A 153 5.97 -15.29 -3.26
CA ASN A 153 4.92 -14.41 -3.79
C ASN A 153 5.50 -13.29 -4.68
N LYS A 154 6.79 -13.35 -4.95
CA LYS A 154 7.51 -12.44 -5.85
C LYS A 154 7.11 -12.70 -7.29
N LEU A 155 6.54 -11.69 -7.92
CA LEU A 155 6.11 -11.75 -9.32
C LEU A 155 7.16 -11.15 -10.26
N ALA A 156 7.92 -10.17 -9.79
CA ALA A 156 8.98 -9.52 -10.55
C ALA A 156 10.07 -8.93 -9.66
N VAL A 157 11.19 -8.60 -10.28
CA VAL A 157 12.25 -7.75 -9.73
C VAL A 157 12.48 -6.66 -10.76
N CYS A 158 12.33 -5.40 -10.34
CA CYS A 158 12.74 -4.24 -11.11
C CYS A 158 14.17 -3.89 -10.67
N SER A 159 15.10 -3.89 -11.61
CA SER A 159 16.52 -3.59 -11.39
C SER A 159 16.86 -2.30 -12.13
N GLU A 160 17.70 -1.46 -11.51
CA GLU A 160 18.14 -0.22 -12.14
C GLU A 160 18.75 -0.50 -13.52
N ALA A 161 18.25 0.20 -14.54
CA ALA A 161 18.68 0.02 -15.91
C ALA A 161 18.41 1.30 -16.69
N SER A 162 19.38 1.71 -17.52
CA SER A 162 19.24 2.88 -18.40
C SER A 162 18.33 2.63 -19.61
N ILE A 163 18.02 1.37 -19.90
CA ILE A 163 17.20 0.95 -21.06
C ILE A 163 16.24 -0.15 -20.60
N GLN A 164 14.98 -0.03 -21.01
CA GLN A 164 13.89 -0.97 -20.72
C GLN A 164 13.63 -1.86 -21.95
N VAL A 165 14.00 -3.14 -21.87
CA VAL A 165 13.83 -4.08 -22.98
C VAL A 165 13.21 -5.41 -22.57
N SER A 166 13.19 -5.73 -21.28
CA SER A 166 12.87 -7.07 -20.81
C SER A 166 11.37 -7.36 -20.76
N GLY A 167 10.54 -6.33 -20.58
CA GLY A 167 9.07 -6.39 -20.54
C GLY A 167 8.40 -5.89 -21.81
N ALA A 168 7.08 -6.06 -21.88
CA ALA A 168 6.25 -5.40 -22.88
C ALA A 168 6.11 -3.91 -22.54
N LYS A 169 5.75 -3.06 -23.53
CA LYS A 169 5.64 -1.61 -23.33
C LYS A 169 4.67 -1.22 -22.20
N SER A 170 3.56 -1.92 -22.08
CA SER A 170 2.54 -1.70 -21.04
C SER A 170 2.95 -2.22 -19.66
N ALA A 171 4.09 -2.91 -19.53
CA ALA A 171 4.64 -3.39 -18.26
C ALA A 171 5.59 -2.35 -17.61
N TYR A 172 5.58 -1.12 -18.09
CA TYR A 172 6.35 -0.01 -17.55
C TYR A 172 5.46 1.19 -17.30
N PHE A 173 5.79 1.96 -16.27
CA PHE A 173 5.24 3.30 -16.14
C PHE A 173 5.88 4.22 -17.21
N PRO A 174 5.14 5.21 -17.74
CA PRO A 174 5.68 6.21 -18.65
C PRO A 174 6.89 6.95 -18.04
N LYS A 175 7.75 7.54 -18.89
CA LYS A 175 9.01 8.19 -18.47
C LYS A 175 8.86 9.21 -17.34
N ASP A 176 7.77 9.98 -17.35
CA ASP A 176 7.51 11.06 -16.39
C ASP A 176 6.57 10.61 -15.25
N GLN A 177 6.42 9.30 -15.07
CA GLN A 177 5.53 8.70 -14.08
C GLN A 177 6.23 7.54 -13.36
N ASP A 178 5.93 7.41 -12.09
CA ASP A 178 6.19 6.22 -11.28
C ASP A 178 4.88 5.71 -10.69
N CYS A 179 4.95 4.65 -9.90
CA CYS A 179 3.74 4.08 -9.30
C CYS A 179 3.01 5.08 -8.40
N LEU A 180 3.72 5.84 -7.55
CA LEU A 180 3.09 6.78 -6.61
C LEU A 180 2.45 7.97 -7.34
N THR A 181 3.13 8.50 -8.35
CA THR A 181 2.64 9.58 -9.22
C THR A 181 1.38 9.12 -9.96
N THR A 182 1.41 7.92 -10.55
CA THR A 182 0.27 7.30 -11.21
C THR A 182 -0.90 7.14 -10.23
N LYS A 183 -0.64 6.60 -9.05
CA LYS A 183 -1.65 6.36 -8.00
C LYS A 183 -2.25 7.65 -7.44
N SER A 184 -1.49 8.74 -7.41
CA SER A 184 -1.98 10.04 -6.95
C SER A 184 -3.05 10.67 -7.85
N SER A 185 -3.21 10.15 -9.08
CA SER A 185 -4.20 10.62 -10.05
C SER A 185 -5.20 9.51 -10.36
N ILE A 186 -6.48 9.76 -10.07
CA ILE A 186 -7.57 8.83 -10.39
C ILE A 186 -7.56 8.47 -11.88
N GLN A 187 -7.33 9.45 -12.76
CA GLN A 187 -7.32 9.22 -14.20
C GLN A 187 -6.17 8.31 -14.64
N LEU A 188 -4.97 8.50 -14.09
CA LEU A 188 -3.81 7.66 -14.43
C LEU A 188 -3.96 6.25 -13.85
N GLN A 189 -4.40 6.15 -12.60
CA GLN A 189 -4.67 4.87 -11.95
C GLN A 189 -5.73 4.06 -12.70
N SER A 190 -6.87 4.69 -13.05
CA SER A 190 -7.92 4.06 -13.85
C SER A 190 -7.39 3.64 -15.22
N GLY A 191 -6.58 4.47 -15.87
CA GLY A 191 -5.95 4.12 -17.15
C GLY A 191 -5.10 2.85 -17.09
N VAL A 192 -4.28 2.69 -16.06
CA VAL A 192 -3.46 1.47 -15.85
C VAL A 192 -4.35 0.24 -15.60
N ILE A 193 -5.41 0.38 -14.81
CA ILE A 193 -6.35 -0.71 -14.52
C ILE A 193 -7.14 -1.11 -15.78
N GLU A 194 -7.61 -0.13 -16.56
CA GLU A 194 -8.34 -0.33 -17.82
C GLU A 194 -7.47 -1.00 -18.87
N GLU A 195 -6.22 -0.54 -19.03
CA GLU A 195 -5.25 -1.16 -19.95
C GLU A 195 -5.02 -2.63 -19.58
N PHE A 196 -4.76 -2.92 -18.30
CA PHE A 196 -4.56 -4.30 -17.87
C PHE A 196 -5.82 -5.16 -18.04
N THR A 197 -7.00 -4.61 -17.75
CA THR A 197 -8.27 -5.30 -17.98
C THR A 197 -8.48 -5.61 -19.46
N ALA A 198 -8.10 -4.70 -20.36
CA ALA A 198 -8.18 -4.92 -21.80
C ALA A 198 -7.20 -6.01 -22.26
N GLU A 199 -6.00 -6.08 -21.71
CA GLU A 199 -5.04 -7.16 -21.97
C GLU A 199 -5.59 -8.52 -21.53
N LEU A 200 -6.18 -8.62 -20.34
CA LEU A 200 -6.83 -9.84 -19.86
C LEU A 200 -7.94 -10.30 -20.83
N LYS A 201 -8.79 -9.36 -21.27
CA LYS A 201 -9.84 -9.65 -22.27
C LYS A 201 -9.25 -10.12 -23.60
N ALA A 202 -8.13 -9.53 -24.04
CA ALA A 202 -7.44 -9.92 -25.27
C ALA A 202 -6.81 -11.33 -25.19
N GLU A 203 -6.38 -11.78 -24.00
CA GLU A 203 -5.91 -13.14 -23.75
C GLU A 203 -7.05 -14.15 -23.48
N GLY A 204 -8.31 -13.72 -23.63
CA GLY A 204 -9.48 -14.59 -23.54
C GLY A 204 -10.04 -14.76 -22.12
N VAL A 205 -9.59 -13.96 -21.14
CA VAL A 205 -10.22 -13.89 -19.82
C VAL A 205 -11.59 -13.22 -19.95
N GLN A 206 -12.65 -13.99 -19.71
CA GLN A 206 -14.03 -13.52 -19.79
C GLN A 206 -14.56 -13.08 -18.43
N GLY A 207 -15.48 -12.11 -18.44
CA GLY A 207 -16.12 -11.57 -17.24
C GLY A 207 -15.74 -10.12 -16.96
N GLU A 208 -16.44 -9.51 -16.01
CA GLU A 208 -16.15 -8.16 -15.55
C GLU A 208 -15.29 -8.17 -14.28
N PRO A 209 -14.37 -7.19 -14.11
CA PRO A 209 -13.61 -7.01 -12.88
C PRO A 209 -14.51 -6.93 -11.65
N GLN A 210 -14.29 -7.82 -10.68
CA GLN A 210 -14.95 -7.79 -9.37
C GLN A 210 -14.22 -6.86 -8.39
N SER A 211 -12.90 -6.75 -8.55
CA SER A 211 -12.06 -5.83 -7.80
C SER A 211 -10.82 -5.50 -8.62
N ALA A 212 -10.28 -4.30 -8.42
CA ALA A 212 -9.04 -3.86 -9.02
C ALA A 212 -8.30 -2.90 -8.08
N CYS A 213 -6.98 -2.97 -8.06
CA CYS A 213 -6.13 -2.16 -7.19
C CYS A 213 -4.75 -1.94 -7.83
N LEU A 214 -4.08 -0.87 -7.43
CA LEU A 214 -2.69 -0.55 -7.78
C LEU A 214 -1.91 -0.30 -6.50
N VAL A 215 -0.86 -1.08 -6.25
CA VAL A 215 0.03 -0.93 -5.10
C VAL A 215 1.46 -0.65 -5.55
N CYS A 216 2.22 0.09 -4.75
CA CYS A 216 3.55 0.61 -5.10
C CYS A 216 4.59 0.06 -4.14
N GLY A 217 5.78 -0.23 -4.68
CA GLY A 217 6.92 -0.80 -3.97
C GLY A 217 8.08 0.17 -3.82
#